data_AF-A0A1F7ZXS8-F1
#
_entry.id   AF-A0A1F7ZXS8-F1
#
_cell.length_a   1.000
_cell.length_b   1.000
_cell.length_c   1.000
_cell.angle_alpha   90.00
_cell.angle_beta   90.00
_cell.angle_gamma   90.00
#
_symmetry.space_group_name_H-M   'P 1'
#
loop_
_entity.id
_entity.type
_entity.pdbx_description
1 polymer ?
#
loop_
_entity_poly.entity_id
_entity_poly.type
_entity_poly.pdbx_seq_one_letter_code
_entity_poly.pdbx_strand_id
1 'polypeptide(L)'
;MHDSTLRTCIVAVAARHFANTNLSFDQVDDALSPRFVTANLDALHFKKQAIQALSSSLSHLEPSGKDSTMATILLLIFLDLLESGIDGWKYHLHGAQGLVNLSHSLLERDVSGHINADPGETVKETRRFVARQFSLISTIGGALSGSKLMPELSINHEESRHQESIVRSFLGCPGFLLGAIHYFSNQRHAIQTLNVHDDISIQEYVQDTRTMLELTANFDCLKWASDSVQLRSPSAAEVQKLSLLSQAYKGATLLYGSRVLRAFRASTETITLAHDELASRLLDVIDSLNSDPALFKCLLWPVFIVGLECQTYAEQQLVTKSLKMLWNLTSCLNVINASKVLHEYWERRRFIDNSASEDSELHVLEQGWLLI
;
A
#
# COMPACT_ATOMS: atom_id res chain seq x y z
N MET A 1 28.32 -2.71 -9.22
CA MET A 1 27.65 -3.25 -8.02
C MET A 1 28.69 -3.54 -6.95
N HIS A 2 29.07 -2.55 -6.13
CA HIS A 2 30.12 -2.70 -5.09
C HIS A 2 29.57 -2.71 -3.65
N ASP A 3 28.26 -2.55 -3.46
CA ASP A 3 27.65 -2.52 -2.13
C ASP A 3 27.28 -3.94 -1.64
N SER A 4 27.95 -4.39 -0.58
CA SER A 4 27.74 -5.70 0.02
C SER A 4 26.42 -5.82 0.79
N THR A 5 25.94 -4.72 1.37
CA THR A 5 24.69 -4.66 2.14
C THR A 5 23.50 -4.86 1.21
N LEU A 6 23.44 -4.09 0.12
CA LEU A 6 22.36 -4.18 -0.87
C LEU A 6 22.29 -5.58 -1.49
N ARG A 7 23.45 -6.16 -1.83
CA ARG A 7 23.52 -7.53 -2.37
C ARG A 7 22.99 -8.57 -1.38
N THR A 8 23.36 -8.46 -0.10
CA THR A 8 22.87 -9.35 0.95
C THR A 8 21.35 -9.25 1.10
N CYS A 9 20.80 -8.04 1.00
CA CYS A 9 19.37 -7.82 1.04
C CYS A 9 18.64 -8.42 -0.17
N ILE A 10 19.18 -8.27 -1.39
CA ILE A 10 18.64 -8.91 -2.60
C ILE A 10 18.57 -10.44 -2.43
N VAL A 11 19.61 -11.06 -1.87
CA VAL A 11 19.62 -12.51 -1.59
C VAL A 11 18.56 -12.88 -0.55
N ALA A 12 18.37 -12.07 0.49
CA ALA A 12 17.33 -12.30 1.49
C ALA A 12 15.92 -12.28 0.88
N VAL A 13 15.62 -11.30 0.03
CA VAL A 13 14.33 -11.21 -0.69
C VAL A 13 14.13 -12.42 -1.59
N ALA A 14 15.14 -12.80 -2.36
CA ALA A 14 15.08 -13.96 -3.25
C ALA A 14 14.88 -15.28 -2.47
N ALA A 15 15.61 -15.47 -1.38
CA ALA A 15 15.51 -16.67 -0.55
C ALA A 15 14.12 -16.78 0.11
N ARG A 16 13.57 -15.68 0.61
CA ARG A 16 12.22 -15.65 1.18
C ARG A 16 11.15 -15.94 0.13
N HIS A 17 11.22 -15.29 -1.04
CA HIS A 17 10.30 -15.58 -2.14
C HIS A 17 10.37 -17.06 -2.55
N PHE A 18 11.58 -17.62 -2.70
CA PHE A 18 11.77 -19.04 -3.01
C PHE A 18 11.13 -19.96 -1.96
N ALA A 19 11.30 -19.66 -0.67
CA ALA A 19 10.65 -20.43 0.39
C ALA A 19 9.11 -20.41 0.26
N ASN A 20 8.53 -19.27 -0.13
CA ASN A 20 7.08 -19.11 -0.27
C ASN A 20 6.49 -19.81 -1.51
N THR A 21 7.21 -19.88 -2.63
CA THR A 21 6.69 -20.47 -3.89
C THR A 21 6.22 -21.93 -3.75
N ASN A 22 6.56 -22.60 -2.65
CA ASN A 22 6.20 -23.98 -2.39
C ASN A 22 5.12 -24.13 -1.30
N LEU A 23 4.52 -23.02 -0.84
CA LEU A 23 3.36 -23.01 0.04
C LEU A 23 2.06 -22.97 -0.76
N SER A 24 1.01 -23.58 -0.22
CA SER A 24 -0.34 -23.47 -0.75
C SER A 24 -1.09 -22.35 -0.04
N PHE A 25 -1.96 -21.65 -0.77
CA PHE A 25 -2.85 -20.64 -0.21
C PHE A 25 -3.71 -21.20 0.95
N ASP A 26 -4.17 -22.44 0.81
CA ASP A 26 -5.11 -23.07 1.76
C ASP A 26 -4.41 -23.81 2.91
N GLN A 27 -3.08 -24.04 2.85
CA GLN A 27 -2.35 -24.94 3.78
C GLN A 27 -1.00 -24.34 4.23
N VAL A 28 -1.03 -23.19 4.90
CA VAL A 28 0.20 -22.56 5.42
C VAL A 28 0.75 -23.28 6.66
N ASP A 29 -0.10 -23.97 7.42
CA ASP A 29 0.25 -24.57 8.72
C ASP A 29 0.46 -26.10 8.67
N ASP A 30 0.38 -26.72 7.48
CA ASP A 30 0.64 -28.15 7.32
C ASP A 30 2.12 -28.48 7.50
N ALA A 31 2.41 -29.69 8.00
CA ALA A 31 3.77 -30.15 8.30
C ALA A 31 4.67 -30.05 7.06
N LEU A 32 5.50 -29.00 7.02
CA LEU A 32 6.42 -28.74 5.93
C LEU A 32 7.46 -29.88 5.85
N SER A 33 7.65 -30.43 4.65
CA SER A 33 8.73 -31.40 4.41
C SER A 33 10.10 -30.83 4.83
N PRO A 34 11.07 -31.68 5.25
CA PRO A 34 12.36 -31.25 5.78
C PRO A 34 13.12 -30.25 4.89
N ARG A 35 13.01 -30.39 3.56
CA ARG A 35 13.64 -29.48 2.59
C ARG A 35 13.08 -28.06 2.67
N PHE A 36 11.80 -27.90 3.03
CA PHE A 36 11.13 -26.60 3.15
C PHE A 36 11.42 -25.93 4.48
N VAL A 37 11.62 -26.72 5.54
CA VAL A 37 12.18 -26.22 6.80
C VAL A 37 13.55 -25.60 6.54
N THR A 38 14.42 -26.25 5.75
CA THR A 38 15.73 -25.70 5.37
C THR A 38 15.61 -24.39 4.58
N ALA A 39 14.75 -24.31 3.55
CA ALA A 39 14.58 -23.07 2.78
C ALA A 39 14.08 -21.89 3.63
N ASN A 40 13.17 -22.14 4.58
CA ASN A 40 12.71 -21.12 5.51
C ASN A 40 13.82 -20.67 6.47
N LEU A 41 14.63 -21.61 6.98
CA LEU A 41 15.79 -21.29 7.82
C LEU A 41 16.83 -20.47 7.07
N ASP A 42 17.11 -20.80 5.81
CA ASP A 42 18.02 -20.04 4.96
C ASP A 42 17.49 -18.61 4.72
N ALA A 43 16.20 -18.46 4.43
CA ALA A 43 15.57 -17.15 4.27
C ALA A 43 15.69 -16.30 5.53
N LEU A 44 15.44 -16.88 6.72
CA LEU A 44 15.62 -16.21 8.01
C LEU A 44 17.10 -15.83 8.26
N HIS A 45 18.02 -16.72 7.88
CA HIS A 45 19.46 -16.46 8.01
C HIS A 45 19.89 -15.25 7.16
N PHE A 46 19.48 -15.20 5.89
CA PHE A 46 19.78 -14.06 5.01
C PHE A 46 19.07 -12.77 5.46
N LYS A 47 17.83 -12.83 5.97
CA LYS A 47 17.15 -11.66 6.58
C LYS A 47 17.97 -11.10 7.74
N LYS A 48 18.43 -11.96 8.65
CA LYS A 48 19.29 -11.56 9.77
C LYS A 48 20.57 -10.89 9.27
N GLN A 49 21.26 -11.49 8.30
CA GLN A 49 22.48 -10.93 7.73
C GLN A 49 22.24 -9.57 7.07
N ALA A 50 21.14 -9.40 6.33
CA ALA A 50 20.79 -8.14 5.69
C ALA A 50 20.54 -7.02 6.72
N ILE A 51 19.79 -7.31 7.79
CA ILE A 51 19.52 -6.35 8.88
C ILE A 51 20.82 -5.99 9.61
N GLN A 52 21.68 -6.97 9.90
CA GLN A 52 22.98 -6.73 10.53
C GLN A 52 23.89 -5.87 9.65
N ALA A 53 23.97 -6.18 8.36
CA ALA A 53 24.77 -5.40 7.39
C ALA A 53 24.25 -3.96 7.28
N LEU A 54 22.94 -3.75 7.21
CA LEU A 54 22.34 -2.42 7.24
C LEU A 54 22.69 -1.67 8.53
N SER A 55 22.52 -2.31 9.69
CA SER A 55 22.86 -1.71 10.98
C SER A 55 24.33 -1.27 11.06
N SER A 56 25.26 -2.12 10.61
CA SER A 56 26.68 -1.76 10.57
C SER A 56 26.97 -0.63 9.58
N SER A 57 26.32 -0.62 8.42
CA SER A 57 26.46 0.44 7.42
C SER A 57 25.95 1.79 7.93
N LEU A 58 24.91 1.80 8.77
CA LEU A 58 24.37 3.01 9.38
C LEU A 58 25.31 3.63 10.42
N SER A 59 26.18 2.83 11.06
CA SER A 59 27.18 3.34 12.00
C SER A 59 28.31 4.13 11.32
N HIS A 60 28.53 3.93 10.02
CA HIS A 60 29.56 4.58 9.22
C HIS A 60 28.97 5.14 7.92
N LEU A 61 27.96 6.00 8.04
CA LEU A 61 27.20 6.46 6.88
C LEU A 61 28.00 7.48 6.04
N GLU A 62 28.63 6.99 4.98
CA GLU A 62 29.26 7.82 3.95
C GLU A 62 28.21 8.47 3.03
N PRO A 63 28.41 9.72 2.55
CA PRO A 63 27.49 10.39 1.63
C PRO A 63 27.20 9.60 0.35
N SER A 64 28.15 8.79 -0.12
CA SER A 64 28.06 7.95 -1.32
C SER A 64 27.20 6.68 -1.14
N GLY A 65 26.96 6.25 0.11
CA GLY A 65 26.19 5.04 0.43
C GLY A 65 24.69 5.26 0.59
N LYS A 66 24.22 6.52 0.60
CA LYS A 66 22.83 6.88 0.93
C LYS A 66 21.80 6.22 0.00
N ASP A 67 22.06 6.20 -1.30
CA ASP A 67 21.13 5.62 -2.29
C ASP A 67 20.98 4.12 -2.11
N SER A 68 22.08 3.44 -1.82
CA SER A 68 22.12 2.01 -1.56
C SER A 68 21.44 1.66 -0.24
N THR A 69 21.63 2.48 0.80
CA THR A 69 20.91 2.35 2.08
C THR A 69 19.41 2.48 1.89
N MET A 70 18.92 3.50 1.15
CA MET A 70 17.49 3.68 0.89
C MET A 70 16.92 2.52 0.07
N ALA A 71 17.63 2.05 -0.96
CA ALA A 71 17.23 0.88 -1.73
C ALA A 71 17.19 -0.39 -0.85
N THR A 72 18.15 -0.57 0.05
CA THR A 72 18.17 -1.67 1.01
C THR A 72 16.97 -1.63 1.94
N ILE A 73 16.61 -0.46 2.47
CA ILE A 73 15.42 -0.31 3.32
C ILE A 73 14.15 -0.64 2.55
N LEU A 74 14.01 -0.17 1.30
CA LEU A 74 12.87 -0.52 0.45
C LEU A 74 12.77 -2.04 0.21
N LEU A 75 13.89 -2.70 -0.05
CA LEU A 75 13.91 -4.16 -0.20
C LEU A 75 13.56 -4.90 1.10
N LEU A 76 13.94 -4.39 2.26
CA LEU A 76 13.51 -4.95 3.55
C LEU A 76 12.01 -4.78 3.79
N ILE A 77 11.40 -3.67 3.34
CA ILE A 77 9.94 -3.53 3.35
C ILE A 77 9.29 -4.57 2.44
N PHE A 78 9.82 -4.79 1.23
CA PHE A 78 9.33 -5.85 0.34
C PHE A 78 9.55 -7.25 0.91
N LEU A 79 10.62 -7.47 1.68
CA LEU A 79 10.82 -8.71 2.42
C LEU A 79 9.70 -8.93 3.45
N ASP A 80 9.22 -7.87 4.12
CA ASP A 80 8.08 -7.98 5.04
C ASP A 80 6.76 -8.28 4.31
N LEU A 81 6.57 -7.84 3.05
CA LEU A 81 5.44 -8.26 2.21
C LEU A 81 5.44 -9.76 1.92
N LEU A 82 6.65 -10.30 1.67
CA LEU A 82 6.85 -11.74 1.49
C LEU A 82 6.67 -12.51 2.80
N GLU A 83 6.70 -11.85 3.95
CA GLU A 83 6.34 -12.42 5.24
C GLU A 83 4.93 -11.98 5.63
N SER A 84 4.66 -11.74 6.90
CA SER A 84 3.28 -11.49 7.34
C SER A 84 2.72 -10.14 6.89
N GLY A 85 3.58 -9.17 6.56
CA GLY A 85 3.19 -7.77 6.35
C GLY A 85 2.75 -7.05 7.64
N ILE A 86 2.95 -7.64 8.82
CA ILE A 86 2.51 -7.05 10.12
C ILE A 86 3.65 -6.22 10.73
N ASP A 87 3.43 -4.93 10.90
CA ASP A 87 4.20 -3.95 11.68
C ASP A 87 5.70 -3.75 11.34
N GLY A 88 6.45 -4.75 10.86
CA GLY A 88 7.88 -4.68 10.53
C GLY A 88 8.23 -3.52 9.58
N TRP A 89 7.41 -3.38 8.54
CA TRP A 89 7.55 -2.34 7.53
C TRP A 89 7.46 -0.93 8.11
N LYS A 90 6.71 -0.72 9.19
CA LYS A 90 6.57 0.59 9.85
C LYS A 90 7.92 1.03 10.44
N TYR A 91 8.66 0.11 11.04
CA TYR A 91 9.99 0.42 11.59
C TYR A 91 10.99 0.75 10.49
N HIS A 92 10.96 0.01 9.38
CA HIS A 92 11.78 0.32 8.21
C HIS A 92 11.44 1.68 7.61
N LEU A 93 10.15 1.99 7.45
CA LEU A 93 9.69 3.26 6.93
C LEU A 93 10.06 4.43 7.86
N HIS A 94 9.89 4.26 9.17
CA HIS A 94 10.30 5.25 10.18
C HIS A 94 11.82 5.48 10.15
N GLY A 95 12.62 4.42 9.99
CA GLY A 95 14.06 4.52 9.79
C GLY A 95 14.43 5.31 8.52
N ALA A 96 13.75 5.04 7.40
CA ALA A 96 13.95 5.79 6.15
C ALA A 96 13.62 7.28 6.31
N GLN A 97 12.51 7.61 6.97
CA GLN A 97 12.13 8.99 7.29
C GLN A 97 13.21 9.69 8.12
N GLY A 98 13.71 9.03 9.17
CA GLY A 98 14.79 9.56 10.00
C GLY A 98 16.06 9.88 9.20
N LEU A 99 16.42 9.03 8.24
CA LEU A 99 17.56 9.25 7.36
C LEU A 99 17.36 10.42 6.39
N VAL A 100 16.15 10.57 5.84
CA VAL A 100 15.83 11.72 4.99
C VAL A 100 15.91 13.02 5.79
N ASN A 101 15.31 13.07 6.97
CA ASN A 101 15.37 14.25 7.85
C ASN A 101 16.81 14.62 8.23
N LEU A 102 17.62 13.63 8.62
CA LEU A 102 19.04 13.84 8.89
C LEU A 102 19.78 14.41 7.67
N SER A 103 19.45 13.92 6.47
CA SER A 103 20.09 14.38 5.24
C SER A 103 19.73 15.83 4.89
N HIS A 104 18.48 16.24 5.12
CA HIS A 104 18.05 17.63 4.94
C HIS A 104 18.78 18.56 5.92
N SER A 105 18.85 18.21 7.19
CA SER A 105 19.56 19.01 8.21
C SER A 105 21.07 19.14 7.94
N LEU A 106 21.69 18.13 7.32
CA LEU A 106 23.10 18.20 6.92
C LEU A 106 23.33 19.08 5.68
N LEU A 107 22.41 19.06 4.71
CA LEU A 107 22.48 19.89 3.51
C LEU A 107 22.20 21.38 3.79
N GLU A 108 21.33 21.69 4.75
CA GLU A 108 21.09 23.07 5.21
C GLU A 108 22.31 23.67 5.94
N ARG A 109 23.23 22.82 6.43
CA ARG A 109 24.45 23.26 7.13
C ARG A 109 25.63 23.57 6.19
N ASP A 110 25.60 23.03 4.96
CA ASP A 110 26.70 23.10 3.99
C ASP A 110 26.51 24.19 2.89
N VAL A 111 25.77 25.26 3.18
CA VAL A 111 25.61 26.41 2.25
C VAL A 111 26.94 27.13 1.96
N SER A 112 28.03 26.77 2.62
CA SER A 112 29.38 27.21 2.28
C SER A 112 30.23 26.07 1.68
N GLY A 113 30.14 25.88 0.36
CA GLY A 113 31.35 25.68 -0.43
C GLY A 113 31.71 24.28 -0.93
N HIS A 114 30.75 23.45 -1.33
CA HIS A 114 31.05 22.29 -2.18
C HIS A 114 30.31 22.32 -3.52
N ILE A 115 31.09 22.32 -4.60
CA ILE A 115 30.65 22.18 -5.98
C ILE A 115 30.14 20.75 -6.11
N ASN A 116 28.83 20.56 -5.91
CA ASN A 116 28.20 19.26 -6.07
C ASN A 116 28.32 18.82 -7.53
N ALA A 117 29.10 17.77 -7.79
CA ALA A 117 29.07 17.07 -9.06
C ALA A 117 27.63 16.59 -9.30
N ASP A 118 27.08 16.92 -10.47
CA ASP A 118 25.73 16.49 -10.84
C ASP A 118 25.66 14.95 -10.81
N PRO A 119 24.81 14.32 -9.96
CA PRO A 119 24.76 12.85 -9.81
C PRO A 119 24.38 12.08 -11.08
N GLY A 120 24.03 12.79 -12.16
CA GLY A 120 23.48 12.22 -13.38
C GLY A 120 21.99 11.91 -13.25
N GLU A 121 21.31 11.88 -14.39
CA GLU A 121 19.85 11.74 -14.45
C GLU A 121 19.36 10.41 -13.87
N THR A 122 20.04 9.30 -14.15
CA THR A 122 19.65 7.95 -13.67
C THR A 122 19.64 7.86 -12.14
N VAL A 123 20.60 8.50 -11.46
CA VAL A 123 20.66 8.50 -9.99
C VAL A 123 19.52 9.32 -9.40
N LYS A 124 19.24 10.51 -9.97
CA LYS A 124 18.09 11.34 -9.57
C LYS A 124 16.76 10.60 -9.77
N GLU A 125 16.60 9.92 -10.90
CA GLU A 125 15.42 9.11 -11.19
C GLU A 125 15.25 7.96 -10.19
N THR A 126 16.35 7.27 -9.84
CA THR A 126 16.33 6.18 -8.86
C THR A 126 15.93 6.69 -7.47
N ARG A 127 16.50 7.82 -7.03
CA ARG A 127 16.13 8.47 -5.76
C ARG A 127 14.65 8.82 -5.74
N ARG A 128 14.15 9.44 -6.81
CA ARG A 128 12.73 9.81 -6.94
C ARG A 128 11.83 8.58 -6.92
N PHE A 129 12.21 7.51 -7.61
CA PHE A 129 11.47 6.25 -7.59
C PHE A 129 11.36 5.66 -6.17
N VAL A 130 12.48 5.53 -5.45
CA VAL A 130 12.50 4.98 -4.08
C VAL A 130 11.66 5.84 -3.13
N ALA A 131 11.79 7.16 -3.23
CA ALA A 131 11.06 8.09 -2.39
C ALA A 131 9.54 8.00 -2.63
N ARG A 132 9.11 7.89 -3.91
CA ARG A 132 7.72 7.62 -4.28
C ARG A 132 7.21 6.29 -3.71
N GLN A 133 8.04 5.24 -3.69
CA GLN A 133 7.65 3.97 -3.08
C GLN A 133 7.40 4.09 -1.59
N PHE A 134 8.25 4.81 -0.86
CA PHE A 134 8.00 5.05 0.56
C PHE A 134 6.70 5.83 0.81
N SER A 135 6.39 6.84 -0.03
CA SER A 135 5.12 7.57 0.06
C SER A 135 3.92 6.64 -0.19
N LEU A 136 3.98 5.82 -1.25
CA LEU A 136 2.95 4.85 -1.58
C LEU A 136 2.73 3.82 -0.45
N ILE A 137 3.82 3.22 0.05
CA ILE A 137 3.81 2.26 1.17
C ILE A 137 3.21 2.91 2.42
N SER A 138 3.64 4.13 2.75
CA SER A 138 3.15 4.88 3.92
C SER A 138 1.64 5.12 3.83
N THR A 139 1.17 5.59 2.67
CA THR A 139 -0.23 5.92 2.45
C THR A 139 -1.12 4.69 2.48
N ILE A 140 -0.79 3.65 1.71
CA ILE A 140 -1.66 2.47 1.59
C ILE A 140 -1.58 1.62 2.86
N GLY A 141 -0.39 1.38 3.40
CA GLY A 141 -0.22 0.67 4.68
C GLY A 141 -0.82 1.45 5.87
N GLY A 142 -0.81 2.78 5.81
CA GLY A 142 -1.40 3.65 6.82
C GLY A 142 -2.93 3.71 6.78
N ALA A 143 -3.56 3.48 5.62
CA ALA A 143 -5.01 3.58 5.46
C ALA A 143 -5.79 2.67 6.41
N LEU A 144 -5.26 1.49 6.72
CA LEU A 144 -5.93 0.51 7.58
C LEU A 144 -5.26 0.34 8.95
N SER A 145 -4.01 0.79 9.12
CA SER A 145 -3.30 0.76 10.39
C SER A 145 -4.04 1.55 11.49
N GLY A 146 -4.01 1.07 12.74
CA GLY A 146 -4.60 1.75 13.90
C GLY A 146 -3.79 2.93 14.44
N SER A 147 -2.54 3.08 14.00
CA SER A 147 -1.68 4.20 14.38
C SER A 147 -1.53 5.20 13.24
N LYS A 148 -1.71 6.50 13.53
CA LYS A 148 -1.37 7.59 12.60
C LYS A 148 0.11 7.49 12.26
N LEU A 149 0.42 7.05 11.04
CA LEU A 149 1.78 7.12 10.53
C LEU A 149 2.14 8.59 10.30
N MET A 150 3.34 8.95 10.71
CA MET A 150 3.84 10.34 10.68
C MET A 150 3.81 10.93 9.26
N PRO A 151 3.75 12.27 9.14
CA PRO A 151 3.50 12.95 7.88
C PRO A 151 4.50 12.57 6.80
N GLU A 152 4.04 12.72 5.56
CA GLU A 152 4.76 12.65 4.29
C GLU A 152 6.28 12.80 4.46
N LEU A 153 7.04 11.86 3.90
CA LEU A 153 8.36 12.24 3.38
C LEU A 153 8.08 13.43 2.45
N SER A 154 8.38 14.65 2.89
CA SER A 154 8.22 15.88 2.13
C SER A 154 9.23 15.87 0.98
N ILE A 155 8.97 15.00 0.01
CA ILE A 155 9.66 14.99 -1.26
C ILE A 155 8.99 16.11 -2.02
N ASN A 156 9.65 17.28 -2.06
CA ASN A 156 9.21 18.48 -2.75
C ASN A 156 8.19 18.18 -3.86
N HIS A 157 6.95 18.65 -3.67
CA HIS A 157 5.86 18.63 -4.65
C HIS A 157 6.16 19.52 -5.89
N GLU A 158 7.38 19.53 -6.38
CA GLU A 158 7.71 20.03 -7.73
C GLU A 158 7.32 19.01 -8.83
N GLU A 159 6.43 18.08 -8.53
CA GLU A 159 5.89 17.09 -9.47
C GLU A 159 4.74 17.60 -10.32
N SER A 160 4.28 18.84 -10.11
CA SER A 160 3.23 19.46 -10.94
C SER A 160 3.61 19.63 -12.43
N ARG A 161 4.86 19.32 -12.82
CA ARG A 161 5.33 19.44 -14.22
C ARG A 161 5.90 18.16 -14.83
N HIS A 162 6.13 17.10 -14.06
CA HIS A 162 6.74 15.88 -14.58
C HIS A 162 5.72 14.75 -14.61
N GLN A 163 5.02 14.69 -15.75
CA GLN A 163 4.10 13.63 -16.22
C GLN A 163 4.26 12.31 -15.44
N GLU A 164 3.18 11.88 -14.77
CA GLU A 164 3.09 10.60 -14.06
C GLU A 164 3.33 9.45 -15.04
N SER A 165 4.58 9.05 -15.24
CA SER A 165 4.91 7.88 -16.05
C SER A 165 4.60 6.62 -15.26
N ILE A 166 3.77 5.74 -15.82
CA ILE A 166 3.40 4.44 -15.23
C ILE A 166 4.60 3.54 -14.98
N VAL A 167 5.67 3.69 -15.77
CA VAL A 167 6.96 3.01 -15.54
C VAL A 167 7.56 3.36 -14.16
N ARG A 168 7.08 4.44 -13.53
CA ARG A 168 7.57 4.97 -12.25
C ARG A 168 6.66 4.65 -11.05
N SER A 169 5.54 3.95 -11.23
CA SER A 169 4.63 3.55 -10.14
C SER A 169 4.66 2.04 -9.94
N PHE A 170 5.02 1.57 -8.74
CA PHE A 170 5.12 0.14 -8.42
C PHE A 170 3.78 -0.59 -8.55
N LEU A 171 2.69 0.05 -8.12
CA LEU A 171 1.34 -0.49 -8.21
C LEU A 171 0.49 0.13 -9.34
N GLY A 172 0.96 1.19 -9.98
CA GLY A 172 0.19 1.90 -11.00
C GLY A 172 -0.99 2.71 -10.46
N CYS A 173 -1.05 2.99 -9.15
CA CYS A 173 -2.04 3.91 -8.57
C CYS A 173 -1.76 5.36 -9.01
N PRO A 174 -2.74 6.09 -9.58
CA PRO A 174 -2.64 7.51 -9.89
C PRO A 174 -2.29 8.37 -8.66
N GLY A 175 -1.44 9.39 -8.81
CA GLY A 175 -1.00 10.22 -7.68
C GLY A 175 -2.16 10.95 -6.99
N PHE A 176 -3.14 11.42 -7.77
CA PHE A 176 -4.37 12.01 -7.22
C PHE A 176 -5.14 11.02 -6.33
N LEU A 177 -5.33 9.78 -6.79
CA LEU A 177 -6.05 8.76 -6.01
C LEU A 177 -5.26 8.35 -4.77
N LEU A 178 -3.93 8.29 -4.85
CA LEU A 178 -3.07 8.08 -3.68
C LEU A 178 -3.25 9.23 -2.65
N GLY A 179 -3.30 10.48 -3.11
CA GLY A 179 -3.61 11.64 -2.26
C GLY A 179 -4.99 11.56 -1.62
N ALA A 180 -6.00 11.09 -2.34
CA ALA A 180 -7.33 10.83 -1.78
C ALA A 180 -7.34 9.72 -0.71
N ILE A 181 -6.61 8.62 -0.92
CA ILE A 181 -6.45 7.57 0.10
C ILE A 181 -5.79 8.14 1.36
N HIS A 182 -4.72 8.92 1.19
CA HIS A 182 -4.03 9.57 2.31
C HIS A 182 -4.97 10.51 3.08
N TYR A 183 -5.74 11.33 2.35
CA TYR A 183 -6.73 12.22 2.94
C TYR A 183 -7.77 11.44 3.76
N PHE A 184 -8.41 10.41 3.19
CA PHE A 184 -9.40 9.61 3.92
C PHE A 184 -8.79 8.87 5.12
N SER A 185 -7.54 8.45 5.04
CA SER A 185 -6.81 7.89 6.18
C SER A 185 -6.65 8.91 7.31
N ASN A 186 -6.26 10.15 7.01
CA ASN A 186 -6.15 11.21 8.01
C ASN A 186 -7.51 11.52 8.65
N GLN A 187 -8.57 11.54 7.84
CA GLN A 187 -9.95 11.71 8.31
C GLN A 187 -10.37 10.59 9.28
N ARG A 188 -10.08 9.33 8.94
CA ARG A 188 -10.32 8.18 9.84
C ARG A 188 -9.63 8.34 11.20
N HIS A 189 -8.37 8.80 11.22
CA HIS A 189 -7.66 9.02 12.48
C HIS A 189 -8.25 10.18 13.29
N ALA A 190 -8.78 11.21 12.63
CA ALA A 190 -9.44 12.32 13.31
C ALA A 190 -10.66 11.84 14.12
N ILE A 191 -11.43 10.86 13.60
CA ILE A 191 -12.57 10.24 14.31
C ILE A 191 -12.17 9.71 15.69
N GLN A 192 -11.00 9.07 15.81
CA GLN A 192 -10.52 8.52 17.09
C GLN A 192 -10.16 9.62 18.12
N THR A 193 -9.87 10.84 17.65
CA THR A 193 -9.41 11.97 18.49
C THR A 193 -10.49 12.99 18.79
N LEU A 194 -11.62 12.94 18.07
CA LEU A 194 -12.72 13.88 18.26
C LEU A 194 -13.50 13.54 19.53
N ASN A 195 -13.71 14.56 20.37
CA ASN A 195 -14.65 14.44 21.49
C ASN A 195 -16.09 14.46 20.95
N VAL A 196 -16.93 13.54 21.44
CA VAL A 196 -18.33 13.29 21.05
C VAL A 196 -19.30 14.49 21.30
N HIS A 197 -18.78 15.68 21.61
CA HIS A 197 -19.57 16.83 22.07
C HIS A 197 -19.37 18.11 21.25
N ASP A 198 -18.63 18.07 20.13
CA ASP A 198 -18.44 19.22 19.24
C ASP A 198 -19.03 18.96 17.84
N ASP A 199 -20.35 19.11 17.73
CA ASP A 199 -21.11 18.87 16.50
C ASP A 199 -20.65 19.75 15.33
N ILE A 200 -20.14 20.96 15.60
CA ILE A 200 -19.68 21.89 14.55
C ILE A 200 -18.44 21.33 13.87
N SER A 201 -17.46 20.87 14.66
CA SER A 201 -16.24 20.23 14.13
C SER A 201 -16.55 18.98 13.31
N ILE A 202 -17.50 18.14 13.76
CA ILE A 202 -17.88 16.91 13.04
C ILE A 202 -18.51 17.24 11.67
N GLN A 203 -19.36 18.28 11.59
CA GLN A 203 -19.99 18.69 10.33
C GLN A 203 -18.97 19.19 9.29
N GLU A 204 -17.92 19.91 9.71
CA GLU A 204 -16.83 20.32 8.82
C GLU A 204 -16.10 19.09 8.23
N TYR A 205 -15.73 18.12 9.06
CA TYR A 205 -15.09 16.88 8.59
C TYR A 205 -15.99 16.07 7.65
N VAL A 206 -17.29 16.00 7.92
CA VAL A 206 -18.27 15.33 7.04
C VAL A 206 -18.35 16.04 5.69
N GLN A 207 -18.40 17.38 5.67
CA GLN A 207 -18.50 18.16 4.45
C GLN A 207 -17.23 18.09 3.61
N ASP A 208 -16.06 18.17 4.24
CA ASP A 208 -14.78 18.06 3.53
C ASP A 208 -14.59 16.63 2.98
N THR A 209 -14.96 15.60 3.75
CA THR A 209 -14.92 14.21 3.29
C THR A 209 -15.85 13.98 2.10
N ARG A 210 -17.05 14.56 2.11
CA ARG A 210 -17.99 14.52 0.97
C ARG A 210 -17.39 15.20 -0.26
N THR A 211 -16.76 16.37 -0.08
CA THR A 211 -16.11 17.10 -1.16
C THR A 211 -14.99 16.26 -1.79
N MET A 212 -14.15 15.61 -0.98
CA MET A 212 -13.09 14.73 -1.51
C MET A 212 -13.65 13.48 -2.21
N LEU A 213 -14.77 12.93 -1.75
CA LEU A 213 -15.47 11.84 -2.44
C LEU A 213 -15.99 12.28 -3.81
N GLU A 214 -16.57 13.47 -3.92
CA GLU A 214 -17.03 14.03 -5.20
C GLU A 214 -15.87 14.27 -6.17
N LEU A 215 -14.76 14.84 -5.69
CA LEU A 215 -13.54 15.00 -6.50
C LEU A 215 -12.99 13.64 -6.96
N THR A 216 -12.99 12.65 -6.08
CA THR A 216 -12.58 11.27 -6.41
C THR A 216 -13.50 10.63 -7.43
N ALA A 217 -14.81 10.83 -7.31
CA ALA A 217 -15.80 10.31 -8.25
C ALA A 217 -15.66 10.95 -9.64
N ASN A 218 -15.22 12.21 -9.72
CA ASN A 218 -14.98 12.93 -10.96
C ASN A 218 -13.60 12.69 -11.58
N PHE A 219 -12.71 11.92 -10.94
CA PHE A 219 -11.41 11.56 -11.51
C PHE A 219 -11.57 10.79 -12.83
N ASP A 220 -10.96 11.29 -13.91
CA ASP A 220 -11.02 10.70 -15.25
C ASP A 220 -9.87 9.71 -15.47
N CYS A 221 -10.19 8.43 -15.27
CA CYS A 221 -9.28 7.30 -15.44
C CYS A 221 -8.75 7.15 -16.88
N LEU A 222 -9.57 7.47 -17.90
CA LEU A 222 -9.18 7.32 -19.31
C LEU A 222 -8.24 8.45 -19.72
N LYS A 223 -8.54 9.69 -19.30
CA LYS A 223 -7.65 10.83 -19.49
C LYS A 223 -6.31 10.60 -18.82
N TRP A 224 -6.31 10.21 -17.54
CA TRP A 224 -5.09 9.87 -16.83
C TRP A 224 -4.27 8.80 -17.56
N ALA A 225 -4.90 7.68 -17.96
CA ALA A 225 -4.21 6.61 -18.65
C ALA A 225 -3.63 7.05 -20.01
N SER A 226 -4.33 7.94 -20.72
CA SER A 226 -3.84 8.52 -21.98
C SER A 226 -2.63 9.41 -21.74
N ASP A 227 -2.70 10.30 -20.75
CA ASP A 227 -1.64 11.25 -20.38
C ASP A 227 -0.39 10.53 -19.85
N SER A 228 -0.55 9.43 -19.11
CA SER A 228 0.56 8.67 -18.53
C SER A 228 1.41 7.90 -19.54
N VAL A 229 0.88 7.65 -20.75
CA VAL A 229 1.57 6.82 -21.76
C VAL A 229 2.01 7.61 -23.00
N GLN A 230 1.69 8.91 -23.08
CA GLN A 230 2.08 9.81 -24.19
C GLN A 230 3.58 9.79 -24.56
N LEU A 231 4.47 9.36 -23.67
CA LEU A 231 5.91 9.26 -23.91
C LEU A 231 6.34 8.07 -24.80
N ARG A 232 5.46 7.12 -25.15
CA ARG A 232 5.83 5.84 -25.81
C ARG A 232 5.02 5.41 -27.05
N SER A 233 4.21 6.26 -27.67
CA SER A 233 3.31 5.88 -28.78
C SER A 233 2.47 4.62 -28.45
N PRO A 234 1.63 4.67 -27.41
CA PRO A 234 0.91 3.50 -26.92
C PRO A 234 -0.14 2.97 -27.89
N SER A 235 -0.37 1.67 -27.80
CA SER A 235 -1.56 1.05 -28.34
C SER A 235 -2.80 1.46 -27.54
N ALA A 236 -3.96 1.56 -28.20
CA ALA A 236 -5.24 1.80 -27.53
C ALA A 236 -5.55 0.75 -26.46
N ALA A 237 -5.06 -0.49 -26.64
CA ALA A 237 -5.21 -1.57 -25.68
C ALA A 237 -4.47 -1.31 -24.36
N GLU A 238 -3.25 -0.74 -24.41
CA GLU A 238 -2.50 -0.39 -23.20
C GLU A 238 -3.20 0.72 -22.41
N VAL A 239 -3.67 1.77 -23.09
CA VAL A 239 -4.44 2.85 -22.47
C VAL A 239 -5.69 2.30 -21.79
N GLN A 240 -6.43 1.40 -22.45
CA GLN A 240 -7.62 0.78 -21.88
C GLN A 240 -7.30 -0.03 -20.62
N LYS A 241 -6.24 -0.84 -20.65
CA LYS A 241 -5.81 -1.64 -19.50
C LYS A 241 -5.43 -0.78 -18.29
N LEU A 242 -4.74 0.32 -18.53
CA LEU A 242 -4.35 1.28 -17.47
C LEU A 242 -5.55 2.08 -16.96
N SER A 243 -6.50 2.37 -17.83
CA SER A 243 -7.79 2.92 -17.41
C SER A 243 -8.51 1.95 -16.48
N LEU A 244 -8.54 0.64 -16.78
CA LEU A 244 -9.13 -0.36 -15.89
C LEU A 244 -8.40 -0.44 -14.54
N LEU A 245 -7.07 -0.44 -14.52
CA LEU A 245 -6.31 -0.44 -13.27
C LEU A 245 -6.64 0.80 -12.41
N SER A 246 -6.66 1.99 -13.01
CA SER A 246 -7.02 3.22 -12.27
C SER A 246 -8.50 3.26 -11.88
N GLN A 247 -9.41 2.63 -12.63
CA GLN A 247 -10.80 2.45 -12.24
C GLN A 247 -10.93 1.54 -11.00
N ALA A 248 -10.12 0.47 -10.92
CA ALA A 248 -10.08 -0.39 -9.73
C ALA A 248 -9.66 0.39 -8.48
N TYR A 249 -8.58 1.18 -8.59
CA TYR A 249 -8.16 2.07 -7.50
C TYR A 249 -9.22 3.13 -7.17
N LYS A 250 -9.84 3.76 -8.17
CA LYS A 250 -10.90 4.76 -7.95
C LYS A 250 -12.08 4.16 -7.19
N GLY A 251 -12.55 2.98 -7.61
CA GLY A 251 -13.64 2.28 -6.94
C GLY A 251 -13.32 1.96 -5.49
N ALA A 252 -12.12 1.42 -5.24
CA ALA A 252 -11.66 1.10 -3.89
C ALA A 252 -11.51 2.36 -3.01
N THR A 253 -10.93 3.44 -3.54
CA THR A 253 -10.80 4.72 -2.83
C THR A 253 -12.17 5.30 -2.46
N LEU A 254 -13.17 5.21 -3.36
CA LEU A 254 -14.54 5.64 -3.08
C LEU A 254 -15.21 4.79 -1.99
N LEU A 255 -15.05 3.47 -2.02
CA LEU A 255 -15.56 2.58 -0.95
C LEU A 255 -14.88 2.91 0.38
N TYR A 256 -13.56 3.04 0.41
CA TYR A 256 -12.81 3.39 1.59
C TYR A 256 -13.24 4.75 2.18
N GLY A 257 -13.31 5.80 1.35
CA GLY A 257 -13.78 7.12 1.80
C GLY A 257 -15.23 7.10 2.28
N SER A 258 -16.09 6.27 1.66
CA SER A 258 -17.47 6.07 2.11
C SER A 258 -17.56 5.43 3.50
N ARG A 259 -16.69 4.44 3.80
CA ARG A 259 -16.58 3.87 5.15
C ARG A 259 -16.19 4.94 6.17
N VAL A 260 -15.21 5.79 5.82
CA VAL A 260 -14.79 6.89 6.70
C VAL A 260 -15.94 7.88 6.93
N LEU A 261 -16.64 8.27 5.87
CA LEU A 261 -17.82 9.14 5.97
C LEU A 261 -18.91 8.52 6.84
N ARG A 262 -19.16 7.22 6.73
CA ARG A 262 -20.13 6.50 7.58
C ARG A 262 -19.69 6.47 9.03
N ALA A 263 -18.40 6.28 9.31
CA ALA A 263 -17.89 6.31 10.68
C ALA A 263 -18.09 7.68 11.34
N PHE A 264 -17.95 8.79 10.59
CA PHE A 264 -18.39 10.10 11.09
C PHE A 264 -19.90 10.15 11.33
N ARG A 265 -20.71 9.60 10.42
CA ARG A 265 -22.17 9.64 10.56
C ARG A 265 -22.74 8.67 11.59
N ALA A 266 -22.11 7.54 11.89
CA ALA A 266 -22.55 6.66 12.98
C ALA A 266 -22.49 7.39 14.34
N SER A 267 -21.69 8.45 14.46
CA SER A 267 -21.73 9.37 15.60
C SER A 267 -22.93 10.34 15.60
N THR A 268 -23.72 10.41 14.52
CA THR A 268 -24.78 11.41 14.30
C THR A 268 -26.12 10.88 13.75
N GLU A 269 -26.20 9.86 12.89
CA GLU A 269 -27.41 9.25 12.30
C GLU A 269 -27.14 7.98 11.43
N THR A 270 -28.07 7.02 11.41
CA THR A 270 -28.00 5.77 10.61
C THR A 270 -28.37 6.00 9.14
N ILE A 271 -27.45 5.80 8.20
CA ILE A 271 -27.73 5.89 6.76
C ILE A 271 -27.18 4.68 6.01
N THR A 272 -28.09 3.88 5.50
CA THR A 272 -27.91 2.98 4.35
C THR A 272 -28.19 3.74 3.05
N LEU A 273 -27.37 3.56 2.01
CA LEU A 273 -27.75 3.38 0.58
C LEU A 273 -26.61 3.73 -0.40
N ALA A 274 -26.58 3.01 -1.54
CA ALA A 274 -25.76 3.15 -2.75
C ALA A 274 -24.33 2.53 -2.80
N HIS A 275 -23.96 1.65 -1.86
CA HIS A 275 -22.64 0.99 -1.89
C HIS A 275 -22.59 -0.31 -2.71
N ASP A 276 -23.73 -1.01 -2.83
CA ASP A 276 -23.80 -2.32 -3.49
C ASP A 276 -23.45 -2.23 -5.00
N GLU A 277 -23.89 -1.15 -5.66
CA GLU A 277 -23.57 -0.90 -7.08
C GLU A 277 -22.08 -0.60 -7.28
N LEU A 278 -21.47 0.17 -6.36
CA LEU A 278 -20.05 0.51 -6.44
C LEU A 278 -19.15 -0.72 -6.18
N ALA A 279 -19.51 -1.55 -5.20
CA ALA A 279 -18.82 -2.81 -4.92
C ALA A 279 -18.93 -3.78 -6.09
N SER A 280 -20.13 -3.96 -6.65
CA SER A 280 -20.36 -4.80 -7.83
C SER A 280 -19.53 -4.35 -9.03
N ARG A 281 -19.54 -3.04 -9.35
CA ARG A 281 -18.75 -2.47 -10.44
C ARG A 281 -17.24 -2.67 -10.23
N LEU A 282 -16.76 -2.55 -8.99
CA LEU A 282 -15.35 -2.80 -8.68
C LEU A 282 -14.98 -4.28 -8.87
N LEU A 283 -15.85 -5.21 -8.46
CA LEU A 283 -15.66 -6.64 -8.71
C LEU A 283 -15.60 -6.96 -10.21
N ASP A 284 -16.46 -6.34 -11.03
CA ASP A 284 -16.44 -6.50 -12.49
C ASP A 284 -15.14 -5.99 -13.13
N VAL A 285 -14.62 -4.85 -12.64
CA VAL A 285 -13.33 -4.30 -13.09
C VAL A 285 -12.18 -5.23 -12.70
N ILE A 286 -12.19 -5.76 -11.46
CA ILE A 286 -11.19 -6.74 -10.99
C ILE A 286 -11.25 -8.00 -11.85
N ASP A 287 -12.44 -8.53 -12.15
CA ASP A 287 -12.60 -9.72 -12.99
C ASP A 287 -12.10 -9.47 -14.42
N SER A 288 -12.36 -8.29 -14.99
CA SER A 288 -11.83 -7.89 -16.29
C SER A 288 -10.29 -7.89 -16.35
N LEU A 289 -9.64 -7.56 -15.23
CA LEU A 289 -8.18 -7.56 -15.10
C LEU A 289 -7.58 -8.95 -14.85
N ASN A 290 -8.38 -10.00 -14.55
CA ASN A 290 -7.90 -11.37 -14.33
C ASN A 290 -7.08 -11.91 -15.52
N SER A 291 -7.31 -11.40 -16.72
CA SER A 291 -6.59 -11.82 -17.94
C SER A 291 -5.19 -11.21 -18.08
N ASP A 292 -4.81 -10.22 -17.24
CA ASP A 292 -3.52 -9.54 -17.30
C ASP A 292 -2.73 -9.70 -15.98
N PRO A 293 -1.90 -10.76 -15.86
CA PRO A 293 -1.09 -11.00 -14.66
C PRO A 293 -0.20 -9.84 -14.22
N ALA A 294 0.26 -9.01 -15.17
CA ALA A 294 1.18 -7.91 -14.87
C ALA A 294 0.50 -6.77 -14.13
N LEU A 295 -0.78 -6.52 -14.41
CA LEU A 295 -1.60 -5.52 -13.71
C LEU A 295 -2.32 -6.14 -12.51
N PHE A 296 -2.73 -7.40 -12.62
CA PHE A 296 -3.49 -8.06 -11.56
C PHE A 296 -2.73 -8.10 -10.23
N LYS A 297 -1.41 -8.30 -10.25
CA LYS A 297 -0.56 -8.27 -9.05
C LYS A 297 -0.62 -6.95 -8.26
N CYS A 298 -1.10 -5.87 -8.86
CA CYS A 298 -1.24 -4.56 -8.21
C CYS A 298 -2.58 -4.39 -7.48
N LEU A 299 -3.47 -5.39 -7.51
CA LEU A 299 -4.85 -5.26 -7.04
C LEU A 299 -5.08 -5.70 -5.59
N LEU A 300 -4.04 -6.01 -4.80
CA LEU A 300 -4.24 -6.48 -3.43
C LEU A 300 -5.07 -5.49 -2.59
N TRP A 301 -4.73 -4.21 -2.62
CA TRP A 301 -5.49 -3.20 -1.88
C TRP A 301 -6.93 -3.04 -2.39
N PRO A 302 -7.20 -2.84 -3.71
CA PRO A 302 -8.57 -2.82 -4.22
C PRO A 302 -9.41 -4.07 -3.89
N VAL A 303 -8.82 -5.26 -4.02
CA VAL A 303 -9.48 -6.55 -3.70
C VAL A 303 -9.80 -6.62 -2.22
N PHE A 304 -8.89 -6.18 -1.36
CA PHE A 304 -9.13 -6.17 0.08
C PHE A 304 -10.26 -5.21 0.46
N ILE A 305 -10.23 -3.99 -0.06
CA ILE A 305 -11.25 -2.97 0.24
C ILE A 305 -12.65 -3.43 -0.19
N VAL A 306 -12.81 -3.97 -1.40
CA VAL A 306 -14.12 -4.50 -1.82
C VAL A 306 -14.53 -5.74 -1.03
N GLY A 307 -13.56 -6.55 -0.58
CA GLY A 307 -13.76 -7.65 0.34
C GLY A 307 -14.46 -7.23 1.63
N LEU A 308 -14.12 -6.07 2.17
CA LEU A 308 -14.76 -5.54 3.37
C LEU A 308 -16.20 -5.05 3.14
N GLU A 309 -16.63 -4.91 1.88
CA GLU A 309 -17.97 -4.46 1.50
C GLU A 309 -18.86 -5.63 1.03
N CYS A 310 -18.30 -6.83 0.85
CA CYS A 310 -19.05 -8.02 0.43
C CYS A 310 -20.18 -8.37 1.40
N GLN A 311 -21.37 -8.60 0.85
CA GLN A 311 -22.58 -8.94 1.62
C GLN A 311 -23.02 -10.37 1.35
N THR A 312 -22.77 -10.87 0.15
CA THR A 312 -23.19 -12.21 -0.29
C THR A 312 -22.02 -13.18 -0.29
N TYR A 313 -22.34 -14.47 -0.14
CA TYR A 313 -21.35 -15.53 -0.26
C TYR A 313 -20.70 -15.59 -1.65
N ALA A 314 -21.43 -15.22 -2.71
CA ALA A 314 -20.90 -15.17 -4.07
C ALA A 314 -19.80 -14.11 -4.24
N GLU A 315 -19.99 -12.91 -3.69
CA GLU A 315 -18.96 -11.86 -3.69
C GLU A 315 -17.73 -12.28 -2.88
N GLN A 316 -17.94 -12.89 -1.71
CA GLN A 316 -16.85 -13.43 -0.88
C GLN A 316 -16.03 -14.50 -1.63
N GLN A 317 -16.67 -15.34 -2.44
CA GLN A 317 -16.00 -16.30 -3.30
C GLN A 317 -15.18 -15.62 -4.41
N LEU A 318 -15.70 -14.58 -5.05
CA LEU A 318 -14.97 -13.81 -6.07
C LEU A 318 -13.71 -13.18 -5.47
N VAL A 319 -13.83 -12.53 -4.30
CA VAL A 319 -12.69 -11.94 -3.59
C VAL A 319 -11.67 -13.01 -3.19
N THR A 320 -12.13 -14.15 -2.66
CA THR A 320 -11.25 -15.27 -2.31
C THR A 320 -10.50 -15.82 -3.52
N LYS A 321 -11.17 -15.95 -4.67
CA LYS A 321 -10.55 -16.34 -5.94
C LYS A 321 -9.48 -15.33 -6.37
N SER A 322 -9.77 -14.03 -6.27
CA SER A 322 -8.81 -12.96 -6.57
C SER A 322 -7.58 -13.00 -5.67
N LEU A 323 -7.76 -13.23 -4.36
CA LEU A 323 -6.64 -13.39 -3.42
C LEU A 323 -5.80 -14.64 -3.71
N LYS A 324 -6.43 -15.76 -4.06
CA LYS A 324 -5.71 -16.97 -4.51
C LYS A 324 -4.87 -16.69 -5.76
N MET A 325 -5.43 -15.94 -6.71
CA MET A 325 -4.71 -15.55 -7.91
C MET A 325 -3.54 -14.60 -7.59
N LEU A 326 -3.75 -13.59 -6.73
CA LEU A 326 -2.68 -12.70 -6.24
C LEU A 326 -1.54 -13.50 -5.61
N TRP A 327 -1.85 -14.45 -4.73
CA TRP A 327 -0.86 -15.34 -4.13
C TRP A 327 -0.07 -16.12 -5.17
N ASN A 328 -0.74 -16.72 -6.15
CA ASN A 328 -0.08 -17.48 -7.22
C ASN A 328 0.86 -16.62 -8.07
N LEU A 329 0.57 -15.32 -8.21
CA LEU A 329 1.39 -14.38 -8.98
C LEU A 329 2.58 -13.84 -8.19
N THR A 330 2.46 -13.66 -6.87
CA THR A 330 3.42 -12.90 -6.07
C THR A 330 4.17 -13.73 -5.04
N SER A 331 3.58 -14.85 -4.60
CA SER A 331 4.04 -15.62 -3.44
C SER A 331 4.23 -14.76 -2.18
N CYS A 332 3.49 -13.66 -2.04
CA CYS A 332 3.56 -12.78 -0.88
C CYS A 332 2.60 -13.26 0.21
N LEU A 333 3.13 -13.58 1.40
CA LEU A 333 2.33 -14.10 2.52
C LEU A 333 1.33 -13.05 3.06
N ASN A 334 1.55 -11.75 2.82
CA ASN A 334 0.57 -10.71 3.13
C ASN A 334 -0.79 -10.93 2.43
N VAL A 335 -0.82 -11.58 1.26
CA VAL A 335 -2.06 -11.92 0.55
C VAL A 335 -2.87 -12.97 1.31
N ILE A 336 -2.21 -13.98 1.87
CA ILE A 336 -2.87 -15.01 2.68
C ILE A 336 -3.42 -14.38 3.96
N ASN A 337 -2.67 -13.48 4.58
CA ASN A 337 -3.13 -12.79 5.77
C ASN A 337 -4.31 -11.85 5.48
N ALA A 338 -4.30 -11.12 4.36
CA ALA A 338 -5.47 -10.39 3.88
C ALA A 338 -6.69 -11.29 3.78
N SER A 339 -6.53 -12.51 3.25
CA SER A 339 -7.61 -13.49 3.20
C SER A 339 -8.11 -13.89 4.58
N LYS A 340 -7.21 -14.22 5.52
CA LYS A 340 -7.58 -14.56 6.90
C LYS A 340 -8.37 -13.43 7.57
N VAL A 341 -7.89 -12.19 7.46
CA VAL A 341 -8.56 -10.99 8.02
C VAL A 341 -9.97 -10.82 7.44
N LEU A 342 -10.15 -11.01 6.13
CA LEU A 342 -11.47 -10.91 5.51
C LEU A 342 -12.42 -12.02 5.96
N HIS A 343 -11.94 -13.27 6.07
CA HIS A 343 -12.75 -14.38 6.56
C HIS A 343 -13.21 -14.14 8.00
N GLU A 344 -12.31 -13.73 8.89
CA GLU A 344 -12.67 -13.36 10.26
C GLU A 344 -13.66 -12.20 10.30
N TYR A 345 -13.49 -11.20 9.44
CA TYR A 345 -14.41 -10.07 9.34
C TYR A 345 -15.81 -10.51 8.89
N TRP A 346 -15.90 -11.35 7.85
CA TRP A 346 -17.18 -11.89 7.35
C TRP A 346 -17.88 -12.78 8.39
N GLU A 347 -17.13 -13.58 9.13
CA GLU A 347 -17.67 -14.39 10.23
C GLU A 347 -18.25 -13.50 11.33
N ARG A 348 -17.49 -12.51 11.83
CA ARG A 348 -17.95 -11.58 12.86
C ARG A 348 -19.20 -10.82 12.44
N ARG A 349 -19.27 -10.34 11.18
CA ARG A 349 -20.44 -9.61 10.66
C ARG A 349 -21.71 -10.47 10.69
N ARG A 350 -21.62 -11.77 10.34
CA ARG A 350 -22.75 -12.71 10.44
C ARG A 350 -23.24 -12.89 11.89
N PHE A 351 -22.36 -12.74 12.88
CA PHE A 351 -22.74 -12.78 14.30
C PHE A 351 -23.35 -11.45 14.78
N ILE A 352 -22.84 -10.30 14.34
CA ILE A 352 -23.33 -8.96 14.73
C ILE A 352 -24.72 -8.67 14.14
N ASP A 353 -25.04 -9.14 12.93
CA ASP A 353 -26.42 -9.05 12.40
C ASP A 353 -27.45 -9.75 13.31
N ASN A 354 -27.02 -10.61 14.24
CA ASN A 354 -27.86 -11.23 15.27
C ASN A 354 -27.83 -10.52 16.65
N SER A 355 -26.96 -9.52 16.87
CA SER A 355 -26.85 -8.77 18.12
C SER A 355 -26.52 -7.29 17.84
N ALA A 356 -27.51 -6.42 18.06
CA ALA A 356 -27.51 -4.99 17.71
C ALA A 356 -26.43 -4.13 18.43
N SER A 357 -25.17 -4.21 18.01
CA SER A 357 -24.16 -3.19 18.35
C SER A 357 -23.25 -2.91 17.14
N GLU A 358 -23.46 -1.77 16.49
CA GLU A 358 -22.75 -1.28 15.29
C GLU A 358 -21.37 -0.66 15.58
N ASP A 359 -20.89 -0.69 16.83
CA ASP A 359 -19.68 0.02 17.28
C ASP A 359 -18.33 -0.60 16.82
N SER A 360 -18.34 -1.66 16.00
CA SER A 360 -17.14 -2.50 15.78
C SER A 360 -16.54 -2.49 14.37
N GLU A 361 -17.14 -1.82 13.38
CA GLU A 361 -16.71 -1.97 11.97
C GLU A 361 -15.31 -1.41 11.65
N LEU A 362 -14.81 -0.43 12.42
CA LEU A 362 -13.51 0.21 12.20
C LEU A 362 -12.36 -0.38 13.03
N HIS A 363 -12.67 -1.03 14.16
CA HIS A 363 -11.69 -1.53 15.13
C HIS A 363 -11.04 -2.86 14.72
N VAL A 364 -11.68 -3.65 13.84
CA VAL A 364 -11.18 -4.99 13.45
C VAL A 364 -9.85 -4.92 12.67
N LEU A 365 -9.53 -3.78 12.05
CA LEU A 365 -8.38 -3.64 11.15
C LEU A 365 -7.17 -2.96 11.77
N GLU A 366 -7.17 -2.66 13.08
CA GLU A 366 -6.16 -1.80 13.72
C GLU A 366 -4.73 -2.35 13.76
N GLN A 367 -4.51 -3.62 13.43
CA GLN A 367 -3.15 -4.13 13.23
C GLN A 367 -2.50 -3.49 11.99
N GLY A 368 -1.20 -3.22 12.08
CA GLY A 368 -0.43 -2.56 11.02
C GLY A 368 -0.16 -3.41 9.80
N TRP A 369 -1.20 -3.84 9.10
CA TRP A 369 -1.09 -4.68 7.91
C TRP A 369 -0.65 -3.88 6.69
N LEU A 370 0.40 -4.36 6.03
CA LEU A 370 0.83 -3.82 4.74
C LEU A 370 0.18 -4.61 3.59
N LEU A 371 -0.95 -4.09 3.12
CA LEU A 371 -1.79 -4.70 2.08
C LEU A 371 -1.56 -4.02 0.73
N ILE A 372 -0.33 -4.09 0.22
CA ILE A 372 0.07 -3.55 -1.10
C ILE A 372 0.56 -4.63 -2.05
#